data_AF-A0A931XDV2-F1
#
_entry.id   AF-A0A931XDV2-F1
#
_cell.length_a   1.000
_cell.length_b   1.000
_cell.length_c   1.000
_cell.angle_alpha   90.00
_cell.angle_beta   90.00
_cell.angle_gamma   90.00
#
_symmetry.space_group_name_H-M   'P 1'
#
loop_
_entity.id
_entity.type
_entity.pdbx_description
1 polymer ?
#
loop_
_entity_poly.entity_id
_entity_poly.type
_entity_poly.pdbx_seq_one_letter_code
_entity_poly.pdbx_strand_id
1 'polypeptide(L)'
;MKRKIYISAVLLFTLVLSCRKHEVVPAPVESLELETNFTGLINGTDVEYSEDVDGYNGSSEFDQYITSIGADTMVYYAKMSSDLKTPYIRIGVGSIEWDASTLATPSITQFEDFFLGLNPDDNGVPVLLNYSLKAKNGFEVTYYDNAGLTWVSTLEHDGNVLQNPPTPIENPTFSNVTIEKDTDGSHYTFFTVNFGCELYRFKAYINNDPLLPDYDTIRIENGVFKGWIKR
;
A
#
# COMPACT_ATOMS: atom_id res chain seq x y z
N MET A 1 75.58 -48.04 23.38
CA MET A 1 74.63 -49.13 23.68
C MET A 1 73.34 -48.82 22.93
N LYS A 2 72.95 -49.68 21.98
CA LYS A 2 71.85 -49.47 21.03
C LYS A 2 70.51 -49.78 21.71
N ARG A 3 69.48 -48.96 21.55
CA ARG A 3 68.08 -49.39 21.68
C ARG A 3 67.22 -48.71 20.62
N LYS A 4 66.70 -49.55 19.72
CA LYS A 4 65.77 -49.21 18.65
C LYS A 4 64.39 -49.00 19.26
N ILE A 5 63.70 -47.94 18.87
CA ILE A 5 62.25 -47.76 19.11
C ILE A 5 61.60 -47.74 17.73
N TYR A 6 60.73 -48.71 17.48
CA TYR A 6 59.89 -48.78 16.30
C TYR A 6 58.60 -48.02 16.60
N ILE A 7 58.36 -46.90 15.90
CA ILE A 7 57.05 -46.24 15.87
C ILE A 7 56.44 -46.53 14.50
N SER A 8 55.43 -47.39 14.51
CA SER A 8 54.51 -47.60 13.41
C SER A 8 53.64 -46.36 13.27
N ALA A 9 53.87 -45.56 12.23
CA ALA A 9 52.99 -44.45 11.86
C ALA A 9 52.17 -44.88 10.64
N VAL A 10 50.93 -45.30 10.90
CA VAL A 10 49.90 -45.55 9.88
C VAL A 10 49.64 -44.22 9.18
N LEU A 11 50.09 -44.12 7.93
CA LEU A 11 49.94 -42.93 7.10
C LEU A 11 48.48 -42.82 6.64
N LEU A 12 47.85 -41.77 7.16
CA LEU A 12 46.56 -41.20 6.84
C LEU A 12 46.41 -40.97 5.32
N PHE A 13 45.50 -41.69 4.66
CA PHE A 13 45.05 -41.36 3.31
C PHE A 13 43.55 -41.58 3.17
N THR A 14 42.76 -40.87 3.98
CA THR A 14 41.32 -40.69 3.73
C THR A 14 41.17 -39.65 2.62
N LEU A 15 41.08 -40.16 1.39
CA LEU A 15 40.62 -39.42 0.23
C LEU A 15 39.23 -38.83 0.54
N VAL A 16 39.19 -37.52 0.75
CA VAL A 16 37.97 -36.73 0.77
C VAL A 16 37.32 -36.82 -0.61
N LEU A 17 36.33 -37.69 -0.75
CA LEU A 17 35.36 -37.66 -1.85
C LEU A 17 34.49 -36.41 -1.65
N SER A 18 35.00 -35.24 -2.04
CA SER A 18 34.17 -34.06 -2.26
C SER A 18 33.30 -34.35 -3.48
N CYS A 19 32.12 -34.92 -3.23
CA CYS A 19 31.04 -34.91 -4.19
C CYS A 19 30.64 -33.44 -4.36
N ARG A 20 31.22 -32.74 -5.35
CA ARG A 20 30.70 -31.45 -5.76
C ARG A 20 29.34 -31.71 -6.38
N LYS A 21 28.30 -31.60 -5.56
CA LYS A 21 26.93 -31.49 -6.05
C LYS A 21 26.96 -30.39 -7.10
N HIS A 22 26.57 -30.73 -8.33
CA HIS A 22 26.35 -29.72 -9.35
C HIS A 22 25.32 -28.76 -8.76
N GLU A 23 25.74 -27.53 -8.47
CA GLU A 23 24.86 -26.48 -8.03
C GLU A 23 23.98 -26.15 -9.24
N VAL A 24 22.83 -26.82 -9.30
CA VAL A 24 21.76 -26.46 -10.23
C VAL A 24 21.26 -25.12 -9.71
N VAL A 25 21.72 -24.03 -10.32
CA VAL A 25 21.08 -22.73 -10.16
C VAL A 25 19.66 -22.92 -10.70
N PRO A 26 18.61 -22.80 -9.85
CA PRO A 26 17.24 -22.85 -10.34
C PRO A 26 17.09 -21.78 -11.42
N ALA A 27 16.29 -22.08 -12.47
CA ALA A 27 15.92 -21.04 -13.41
C ALA A 27 15.35 -19.84 -12.64
N PRO A 28 15.62 -18.60 -13.05
CA PRO A 28 15.02 -17.43 -12.44
C PRO A 28 13.51 -17.65 -12.36
N VAL A 29 12.96 -17.59 -11.15
CA VAL A 29 11.51 -17.52 -10.99
C VAL A 29 11.16 -16.12 -11.45
N GLU A 30 10.26 -16.00 -12.43
CA GLU A 30 9.71 -14.70 -12.79
C GLU A 30 8.95 -14.18 -11.55
N SER A 31 9.60 -13.26 -10.82
CA SER A 31 8.98 -12.54 -9.73
C SER A 31 8.32 -11.31 -10.30
N LEU A 32 7.08 -11.08 -9.90
CA LEU A 32 6.34 -9.88 -10.25
C LEU A 32 7.08 -8.63 -9.76
N GLU A 33 7.19 -7.62 -10.62
CA GLU A 33 7.84 -6.35 -10.29
C GLU A 33 6.81 -5.42 -9.62
N LEU A 34 7.04 -5.12 -8.34
CA LEU A 34 6.07 -4.44 -7.47
C LEU A 34 6.36 -2.94 -7.35
N GLU A 35 6.50 -2.25 -8.49
CA GLU A 35 6.88 -0.84 -8.51
C GLU A 35 5.90 0.08 -7.78
N THR A 36 6.41 0.94 -6.90
CA THR A 36 5.62 2.01 -6.25
C THR A 36 6.33 3.37 -6.32
N ASN A 37 5.57 4.42 -6.66
CA ASN A 37 6.08 5.77 -6.75
C ASN A 37 5.01 6.79 -6.40
N PHE A 38 5.41 7.90 -5.78
CA PHE A 38 4.57 9.06 -5.57
C PHE A 38 5.28 10.33 -6.01
N THR A 39 4.54 11.21 -6.69
CA THR A 39 4.96 12.59 -6.97
C THR A 39 3.81 13.56 -6.71
N GLY A 40 4.12 14.79 -6.33
CA GLY A 40 3.13 15.86 -6.22
C GLY A 40 3.67 17.09 -5.50
N LEU A 41 2.86 18.13 -5.44
CA LEU A 41 3.15 19.36 -4.70
C LEU A 41 2.44 19.30 -3.35
N ILE A 42 3.19 19.21 -2.26
CA ILE A 42 2.64 19.29 -0.90
C ILE A 42 2.92 20.68 -0.35
N ASN A 43 1.86 21.47 -0.14
CA ASN A 43 1.95 22.89 0.24
C ASN A 43 2.90 23.70 -0.66
N GLY A 44 2.85 23.44 -1.98
CA GLY A 44 3.69 24.11 -2.98
C GLY A 44 5.16 23.67 -2.99
N THR A 45 5.53 22.63 -2.24
CA THR A 45 6.86 22.01 -2.31
C THR A 45 6.78 20.73 -3.12
N ASP A 46 7.66 20.56 -4.10
CA ASP A 46 7.78 19.30 -4.85
C ASP A 46 8.21 18.16 -3.92
N VAL A 47 7.44 17.07 -3.96
CA VAL A 47 7.71 15.85 -3.22
C VAL A 47 7.72 14.69 -4.19
N GLU A 48 8.77 13.86 -4.09
CA GLU A 48 8.90 12.61 -4.83
C GLU A 48 9.37 11.52 -3.88
N TYR A 49 8.65 10.40 -3.89
CA TYR A 49 9.04 9.15 -3.23
C TYR A 49 9.14 8.08 -4.31
N SER A 50 10.30 7.43 -4.37
CA SER A 50 10.59 6.39 -5.36
C SER A 50 11.08 5.14 -4.63
N GLU A 51 10.63 3.98 -5.09
CA GLU A 51 11.02 2.71 -4.48
C GLU A 51 12.54 2.53 -4.47
N ASP A 52 13.05 1.90 -3.42
CA ASP A 52 14.46 1.70 -3.12
C ASP A 52 15.30 2.98 -2.95
N VAL A 53 14.71 4.17 -3.06
CA VAL A 53 15.35 5.45 -2.76
C VAL A 53 15.04 5.83 -1.32
N ASP A 54 16.07 6.21 -0.55
CA ASP A 54 15.90 6.63 0.86
C ASP A 54 15.09 5.64 1.72
N GLY A 55 15.11 4.35 1.37
CA GLY A 55 14.41 3.27 2.07
C GLY A 55 12.90 3.23 1.83
N TYR A 56 12.36 3.97 0.86
CA TYR A 56 10.95 3.90 0.50
C TYR A 56 10.61 2.58 -0.20
N ASN A 57 9.51 1.98 0.19
CA ASN A 57 8.97 0.74 -0.38
C ASN A 57 7.45 0.82 -0.48
N GLY A 58 6.89 0.11 -1.46
CA GLY A 58 5.44 -0.09 -1.59
C GLY A 58 4.90 -1.15 -0.64
N SER A 59 3.66 -0.97 -0.18
CA SER A 59 2.91 -2.02 0.50
C SER A 59 1.41 -1.89 0.28
N SER A 60 0.71 -3.01 0.39
CA SER A 60 -0.75 -3.07 0.39
C SER A 60 -1.28 -3.35 1.79
N GLU A 61 -2.30 -2.59 2.21
CA GLU A 61 -3.00 -2.76 3.48
C GLU A 61 -4.50 -2.97 3.22
N PHE A 62 -5.23 -3.56 4.17
CA PHE A 62 -6.69 -3.64 4.10
C PHE A 62 -7.31 -3.54 5.49
N ASP A 63 -8.52 -2.99 5.55
CA ASP A 63 -9.37 -3.00 6.75
C ASP A 63 -10.61 -3.83 6.49
N GLN A 64 -11.03 -4.64 7.45
CA GLN A 64 -12.31 -5.37 7.42
C GLN A 64 -13.31 -4.75 8.39
N TYR A 65 -14.52 -4.51 7.91
CA TYR A 65 -15.65 -4.01 8.69
C TYR A 65 -16.74 -5.08 8.68
N ILE A 66 -16.79 -5.86 9.77
CA ILE A 66 -17.81 -6.89 9.95
C ILE A 66 -18.98 -6.30 10.74
N THR A 67 -20.19 -6.40 10.21
CA THR A 67 -21.40 -5.82 10.81
C THR A 67 -22.42 -6.90 11.18
N SER A 68 -23.19 -6.65 12.24
CA SER A 68 -24.33 -7.51 12.57
C SER A 68 -25.56 -7.27 11.69
N ILE A 69 -25.58 -6.16 10.94
CA ILE A 69 -26.67 -5.73 10.07
C ILE A 69 -26.07 -5.12 8.80
N GLY A 70 -26.43 -5.65 7.62
CA GLY A 70 -25.93 -5.19 6.33
C GLY A 70 -24.85 -6.10 5.75
N ALA A 71 -24.22 -5.66 4.66
CA ALA A 71 -23.08 -6.36 4.07
C ALA A 71 -21.78 -6.01 4.80
N ASP A 72 -20.84 -6.96 4.85
CA ASP A 72 -19.49 -6.73 5.36
C ASP A 72 -18.65 -6.02 4.30
N THR A 73 -17.64 -5.27 4.72
CA THR A 73 -16.89 -4.38 3.81
C THR A 73 -15.37 -4.47 4.02
N MET A 74 -14.59 -4.38 2.94
CA MET A 74 -13.11 -4.43 2.92
C MET A 74 -12.68 -3.22 2.17
N VAL A 75 -11.94 -2.38 2.87
CA VAL A 75 -11.31 -1.23 2.26
C VAL A 75 -9.88 -1.61 1.94
N TYR A 76 -9.44 -1.31 0.73
CA TYR A 76 -8.07 -1.56 0.31
C TYR A 76 -7.26 -0.27 0.30
N TYR A 77 -5.98 -0.39 0.62
CA TYR A 77 -5.04 0.71 0.59
C TYR A 77 -3.73 0.30 -0.08
N ALA A 78 -3.14 1.22 -0.82
CA ALA A 78 -1.74 1.16 -1.22
C ALA A 78 -0.96 2.25 -0.48
N LYS A 79 0.26 1.93 -0.08
CA LYS A 79 1.09 2.80 0.76
C LYS A 79 2.51 2.82 0.24
N MET A 80 3.13 4.00 0.35
CA MET A 80 4.54 4.19 0.15
C MET A 80 5.14 4.80 1.42
N SER A 81 6.02 4.05 2.08
CA SER A 81 6.64 4.41 3.35
C SER A 81 8.11 4.02 3.39
N SER A 82 8.87 4.64 4.29
CA SER A 82 10.30 4.37 4.45
C SER A 82 10.65 3.93 5.87
N ASP A 83 11.61 3.01 5.99
CA ASP A 83 12.22 2.63 7.27
C ASP A 83 13.30 3.63 7.73
N LEU A 84 13.70 4.56 6.86
CA LEU A 84 14.76 5.55 7.09
C LEU A 84 14.23 6.99 7.21
N LYS A 85 13.03 7.25 6.67
CA LYS A 85 12.38 8.57 6.65
C LYS A 85 11.02 8.48 7.31
N THR A 86 10.64 9.55 7.99
CA THR A 86 9.34 9.65 8.64
C THR A 86 8.16 9.70 7.67
N PRO A 87 8.20 10.48 6.57
CA PRO A 87 7.01 10.66 5.76
C PRO A 87 6.52 9.39 5.08
N TYR A 88 5.20 9.30 4.92
CA TYR A 88 4.59 8.32 4.04
C TYR A 88 3.35 8.91 3.38
N ILE A 89 2.95 8.32 2.27
CA ILE A 89 1.64 8.54 1.68
C ILE A 89 0.91 7.21 1.55
N ARG A 90 -0.39 7.23 1.83
CA ARG A 90 -1.28 6.07 1.67
C ARG A 90 -2.54 6.51 0.96
N ILE A 91 -2.98 5.69 0.02
CA ILE A 91 -4.15 5.90 -0.80
C ILE A 91 -5.14 4.77 -0.54
N GLY A 92 -6.33 5.12 -0.06
CA GLY A 92 -7.49 4.25 0.00
C GLY A 92 -8.29 4.34 -1.29
N VAL A 93 -8.58 3.20 -1.89
CA VAL A 93 -9.09 3.10 -3.27
C VAL A 93 -10.59 2.87 -3.35
N GLY A 94 -11.23 2.54 -2.23
CA GLY A 94 -12.63 2.14 -2.18
C GLY A 94 -12.81 0.86 -1.41
N SER A 95 -14.00 0.28 -1.51
CA SER A 95 -14.35 -0.92 -0.77
C SER A 95 -15.15 -1.93 -1.58
N ILE A 96 -15.04 -3.19 -1.16
CA ILE A 96 -15.83 -4.30 -1.70
C ILE A 96 -16.73 -4.84 -0.60
N GLU A 97 -17.99 -5.04 -0.93
CA GLU A 97 -18.95 -5.72 -0.07
C GLU A 97 -18.88 -7.25 -0.26
N TRP A 98 -18.88 -8.02 0.83
CA TRP A 98 -19.05 -9.49 0.80
C TRP A 98 -19.78 -9.99 2.05
N ASP A 99 -19.99 -11.30 2.09
CA ASP A 99 -20.56 -12.01 3.23
C ASP A 99 -19.45 -12.75 4.00
N ALA A 100 -19.04 -12.20 5.14
CA ALA A 100 -17.96 -12.78 5.95
C ALA A 100 -18.36 -14.09 6.64
N SER A 101 -19.65 -14.45 6.66
CA SER A 101 -20.12 -15.74 7.16
C SER A 101 -19.81 -16.89 6.18
N THR A 102 -19.58 -16.56 4.90
CA THR A 102 -19.29 -17.54 3.84
C THR A 102 -17.82 -17.57 3.45
N LEU A 103 -17.18 -16.40 3.37
CA LEU A 103 -15.78 -16.25 2.97
C LEU A 103 -15.07 -15.28 3.91
N ALA A 104 -13.82 -15.56 4.28
CA ALA A 104 -13.05 -14.67 5.15
C ALA A 104 -12.74 -13.30 4.51
N THR A 105 -12.84 -13.18 3.19
CA THR A 105 -12.48 -12.02 2.36
C THR A 105 -13.23 -12.08 1.03
N PRO A 106 -13.38 -10.97 0.26
CA PRO A 106 -14.02 -10.99 -1.05
C PRO A 106 -13.46 -12.05 -1.99
N SER A 107 -14.28 -12.69 -2.82
CA SER A 107 -13.75 -13.64 -3.81
C SER A 107 -12.74 -12.97 -4.77
N ILE A 108 -11.88 -13.78 -5.41
CA ILE A 108 -10.93 -13.28 -6.41
C ILE A 108 -11.66 -12.52 -7.52
N THR A 109 -12.77 -13.05 -8.03
CA THR A 109 -13.58 -12.37 -9.05
C THR A 109 -14.14 -11.03 -8.58
N GLN A 110 -14.64 -10.93 -7.34
CA GLN A 110 -15.09 -9.64 -6.81
C GLN A 110 -13.95 -8.62 -6.71
N PHE A 111 -12.76 -9.07 -6.30
CA PHE A 111 -11.57 -8.23 -6.28
C PHE A 111 -11.20 -7.75 -7.68
N GLU A 112 -11.14 -8.67 -8.64
CA GLU A 112 -10.78 -8.35 -10.02
C GLU A 112 -11.78 -7.39 -10.68
N ASP A 113 -13.07 -7.67 -10.55
CA ASP A 113 -14.14 -6.85 -11.12
C ASP A 113 -14.15 -5.43 -10.54
N PHE A 114 -13.95 -5.30 -9.22
CA PHE A 114 -13.89 -4.00 -8.55
C PHE A 114 -12.75 -3.14 -9.11
N PHE A 115 -11.53 -3.69 -9.17
CA PHE A 115 -10.35 -2.94 -9.58
C PHE A 115 -10.34 -2.64 -11.07
N LEU A 116 -10.65 -3.62 -11.92
CA LEU A 116 -10.74 -3.39 -13.37
C LEU A 116 -11.83 -2.37 -13.71
N GLY A 117 -12.89 -2.31 -12.91
CA GLY A 117 -13.95 -1.30 -13.01
C GLY A 117 -13.51 0.13 -12.71
N LEU A 118 -12.30 0.35 -12.19
CA LEU A 118 -11.74 1.70 -11.97
C LEU A 118 -11.06 2.28 -13.23
N ASN A 119 -10.80 1.47 -14.26
CA ASN A 119 -10.27 1.98 -15.51
C ASN A 119 -11.25 2.94 -16.21
N PRO A 120 -10.74 3.85 -17.07
CA PRO A 120 -11.59 4.62 -17.96
C PRO A 120 -12.47 3.71 -18.82
N ASP A 121 -13.65 4.21 -19.19
CA ASP A 121 -14.56 3.49 -20.09
C ASP A 121 -13.98 3.34 -21.51
N ASP A 122 -14.69 2.63 -22.39
CA ASP A 122 -14.27 2.40 -23.78
C ASP A 122 -14.09 3.70 -24.61
N ASN A 123 -14.63 4.83 -24.13
CA ASN A 123 -14.46 6.15 -24.74
C ASN A 123 -13.33 6.97 -24.08
N GLY A 124 -12.61 6.39 -23.12
CA GLY A 124 -11.55 7.03 -22.36
C GLY A 124 -12.04 7.99 -21.28
N VAL A 125 -13.32 7.92 -20.88
CA VAL A 125 -13.87 8.74 -19.80
C VAL A 125 -13.45 8.13 -18.45
N PRO A 126 -12.70 8.86 -17.60
CA PRO A 126 -12.27 8.33 -16.32
C PRO A 126 -13.43 8.09 -15.36
N VAL A 127 -13.32 7.05 -14.54
CA VAL A 127 -14.19 6.86 -13.37
C VAL A 127 -13.80 7.89 -12.31
N LEU A 128 -14.74 8.76 -11.96
CA LEU A 128 -14.56 9.78 -10.93
C LEU A 128 -14.95 9.21 -9.57
N LEU A 129 -14.00 9.17 -8.64
CA LEU A 129 -14.29 8.85 -7.24
C LEU A 129 -14.47 10.14 -6.44
N ASN A 130 -15.35 10.08 -5.43
CA ASN A 130 -15.43 11.12 -4.42
C ASN A 130 -14.51 10.77 -3.26
N TYR A 131 -13.95 11.80 -2.61
CA TYR A 131 -13.29 11.60 -1.32
C TYR A 131 -14.29 11.09 -0.29
N SER A 132 -13.87 10.12 0.53
CA SER A 132 -14.74 9.52 1.54
C SER A 132 -13.94 9.09 2.77
N LEU A 133 -14.61 9.11 3.92
CA LEU A 133 -14.03 8.69 5.18
C LEU A 133 -13.57 7.24 5.13
N LYS A 134 -12.28 7.01 5.43
CA LYS A 134 -11.63 5.69 5.42
C LYS A 134 -11.83 4.96 4.09
N ALA A 135 -11.92 5.71 3.00
CA ALA A 135 -12.19 5.20 1.65
C ALA A 135 -13.39 4.23 1.55
N LYS A 136 -14.35 4.27 2.49
CA LYS A 136 -15.44 3.28 2.52
C LYS A 136 -16.32 3.33 1.27
N ASN A 137 -16.56 4.53 0.76
CA ASN A 137 -17.46 4.78 -0.37
C ASN A 137 -16.77 5.55 -1.49
N GLY A 138 -15.44 5.43 -1.60
CA GLY A 138 -14.65 6.23 -2.53
C GLY A 138 -13.18 6.28 -2.14
N PHE A 139 -12.57 7.45 -2.26
CA PHE A 139 -11.12 7.61 -2.17
C PHE A 139 -10.70 8.28 -0.87
N GLU A 140 -9.52 7.94 -0.33
CA GLU A 140 -8.93 8.65 0.79
C GLU A 140 -7.42 8.80 0.60
N VAL A 141 -6.89 9.98 0.90
CA VAL A 141 -5.46 10.20 1.02
C VAL A 141 -5.11 10.37 2.49
N THR A 142 -4.10 9.63 2.94
CA THR A 142 -3.43 9.85 4.22
C THR A 142 -1.98 10.25 3.94
N TYR A 143 -1.52 11.32 4.55
CA TYR A 143 -0.13 11.75 4.52
C TYR A 143 0.40 11.86 5.94
N TYR A 144 1.60 11.35 6.18
CA TYR A 144 2.31 11.53 7.43
C TYR A 144 3.54 12.36 7.14
N ASP A 145 3.70 13.46 7.89
CA ASP A 145 4.73 14.45 7.58
C ASP A 145 6.05 14.21 8.34
N ASN A 146 7.06 15.04 8.04
CA ASN A 146 8.36 15.01 8.70
C ASN A 146 8.31 15.35 10.21
N ALA A 147 7.22 15.96 10.68
CA ALA A 147 7.00 16.29 12.09
C ALA A 147 6.28 15.15 12.85
N GLY A 148 5.95 14.05 12.17
CA GLY A 148 5.24 12.92 12.75
C GLY A 148 3.75 13.15 12.92
N LEU A 149 3.15 13.97 12.06
CA LEU A 149 1.74 14.36 12.14
C LEU A 149 0.99 13.75 10.96
N THR A 150 -0.19 13.19 11.25
CA THR A 150 -1.06 12.56 10.25
C THR A 150 -2.07 13.57 9.71
N TRP A 151 -2.21 13.57 8.40
CA TRP A 151 -3.12 14.41 7.63
C TRP A 151 -4.00 13.49 6.79
N VAL A 152 -5.31 13.74 6.78
CA VAL A 152 -6.29 12.90 6.07
C VAL A 152 -7.22 13.72 5.21
N SER A 153 -7.56 13.21 4.02
CA SER A 153 -8.49 13.88 3.12
C SER A 153 -9.94 13.90 3.64
N THR A 154 -10.30 13.11 4.65
CA THR A 154 -11.60 13.22 5.32
C THR A 154 -11.39 13.11 6.82
N LEU A 155 -11.79 14.14 7.57
CA LEU A 155 -11.51 14.23 9.00
C LEU A 155 -12.65 13.63 9.84
N GLU A 156 -12.32 12.61 10.63
CA GLU A 156 -13.14 12.19 11.78
C GLU A 156 -12.40 12.42 13.10
N HIS A 157 -13.16 12.53 14.19
CA HIS A 157 -12.63 12.41 15.55
C HIS A 157 -13.69 11.75 16.44
N ASP A 158 -13.28 10.77 17.24
CA ASP A 158 -14.15 10.00 18.13
C ASP A 158 -15.42 9.47 17.44
N GLY A 159 -15.30 9.02 16.19
CA GLY A 159 -16.40 8.48 15.39
C GLY A 159 -17.36 9.53 14.82
N ASN A 160 -17.08 10.82 14.98
CA ASN A 160 -17.84 11.91 14.37
C ASN A 160 -17.09 12.46 13.16
N VAL A 161 -17.79 12.60 12.03
CA VAL A 161 -17.28 13.33 10.87
C VAL A 161 -17.20 14.80 11.26
N LEU A 162 -15.98 15.33 11.34
CA LEU A 162 -15.73 16.70 11.77
C LEU A 162 -15.72 17.69 10.59
N GLN A 163 -15.35 17.20 9.41
CA GLN A 163 -15.42 17.93 8.16
C GLN A 163 -15.89 16.97 7.07
N ASN A 164 -16.84 17.44 6.25
CA ASN A 164 -17.15 16.75 5.01
C ASN A 164 -15.88 16.68 4.15
N PRO A 165 -15.77 15.68 3.27
CA PRO A 165 -14.67 15.61 2.33
C PRO A 165 -14.49 16.96 1.60
N PRO A 166 -13.24 17.40 1.37
CA PRO A 166 -12.94 18.67 0.73
C PRO A 166 -13.62 18.70 -0.63
N THR A 167 -13.95 19.90 -1.11
CA THR A 167 -14.18 20.03 -2.55
C THR A 167 -12.89 19.59 -3.24
N PRO A 168 -12.93 18.56 -4.11
CA PRO A 168 -11.75 18.10 -4.82
C PRO A 168 -11.11 19.27 -5.55
N ILE A 169 -9.79 19.42 -5.40
CA ILE A 169 -9.03 20.28 -6.32
C ILE A 169 -9.01 19.58 -7.68
N GLU A 170 -8.76 18.27 -7.64
CA GLU A 170 -8.87 17.35 -8.76
C GLU A 170 -9.53 16.06 -8.27
N ASN A 171 -10.51 15.56 -9.04
CA ASN A 171 -11.13 14.28 -8.72
C ASN A 171 -10.11 13.14 -8.91
N PRO A 172 -10.03 12.19 -7.97
CA PRO A 172 -9.25 10.97 -8.14
C PRO A 172 -9.66 10.23 -9.42
N THR A 173 -8.69 9.96 -10.28
CA THR A 173 -8.88 9.22 -11.53
C THR A 173 -7.83 8.15 -11.70
N PHE A 174 -8.30 6.91 -11.87
CA PHE A 174 -7.44 5.74 -12.06
C PHE A 174 -7.18 5.51 -13.55
N SER A 175 -6.00 4.99 -13.85
CA SER A 175 -5.58 4.55 -15.18
C SER A 175 -4.56 3.44 -15.06
N ASN A 176 -4.33 2.74 -16.17
CA ASN A 176 -3.43 1.58 -16.24
C ASN A 176 -3.74 0.55 -15.15
N VAL A 177 -5.03 0.32 -14.86
CA VAL A 177 -5.41 -0.69 -13.89
C VAL A 177 -5.29 -2.06 -14.54
N THR A 178 -4.32 -2.86 -14.11
CA THR A 178 -4.10 -4.22 -14.61
C THR A 178 -4.05 -5.20 -13.44
N ILE A 179 -4.29 -6.47 -13.74
CA ILE A 179 -4.22 -7.54 -12.75
C ILE A 179 -3.25 -8.59 -13.24
N GLU A 180 -2.31 -8.93 -12.37
CA GLU A 180 -1.37 -10.02 -12.61
C GLU A 180 -1.45 -11.03 -11.47
N LYS A 181 -1.11 -12.27 -11.82
CA LYS A 181 -1.13 -13.39 -10.89
C LYS A 181 0.28 -13.87 -10.68
N ASP A 182 0.70 -13.93 -9.42
CA ASP A 182 2.00 -14.46 -9.04
C ASP A 182 1.96 -16.00 -8.98
N THR A 183 3.13 -16.60 -9.02
CA THR A 183 3.40 -18.03 -8.94
C THR A 183 2.84 -18.69 -7.66
N ASP A 184 2.70 -17.92 -6.57
CA ASP A 184 2.10 -18.36 -5.31
C ASP A 184 0.55 -18.39 -5.34
N GLY A 185 -0.05 -17.90 -6.43
CA GLY A 185 -1.50 -17.82 -6.61
C GLY A 185 -2.12 -16.52 -6.11
N SER A 186 -1.34 -15.58 -5.57
CA SER A 186 -1.79 -14.23 -5.20
C SER A 186 -2.11 -13.41 -6.45
N HIS A 187 -3.13 -12.56 -6.35
CA HIS A 187 -3.50 -11.63 -7.41
C HIS A 187 -3.10 -10.22 -6.98
N TYR A 188 -2.48 -9.48 -7.88
CA TYR A 188 -2.03 -8.11 -7.66
C TYR A 188 -2.70 -7.20 -8.66
N THR A 189 -3.33 -6.14 -8.16
CA THR A 189 -3.78 -5.03 -9.00
C THR A 189 -2.69 -3.98 -9.03
N PHE A 190 -2.27 -3.56 -10.23
CA PHE A 190 -1.43 -2.39 -10.45
C PHE A 190 -2.27 -1.23 -10.91
N PHE A 191 -1.91 -0.01 -10.53
CA PHE A 191 -2.63 1.18 -10.98
C PHE A 191 -1.77 2.45 -10.92
N THR A 192 -2.21 3.46 -11.68
CA THR A 192 -1.81 4.86 -11.50
C THR A 192 -3.05 5.67 -11.15
N VAL A 193 -2.99 6.47 -10.10
CA VAL A 193 -4.05 7.41 -9.72
C VAL A 193 -3.53 8.85 -9.71
N ASN A 194 -4.29 9.74 -10.34
CA ASN A 194 -4.08 11.18 -10.29
C ASN A 194 -5.10 11.81 -9.35
N PHE A 195 -4.70 12.73 -8.48
CA PHE A 195 -5.59 13.35 -7.49
C PHE A 195 -5.05 14.70 -6.96
N GLY A 196 -5.95 15.50 -6.39
CA GLY A 196 -5.61 16.75 -5.72
C GLY A 196 -6.65 17.09 -4.65
N CYS A 197 -6.19 17.35 -3.42
CA CYS A 197 -7.08 17.61 -2.29
C CYS A 197 -6.44 18.45 -1.19
N GLU A 198 -7.30 18.99 -0.33
CA GLU A 198 -6.90 19.42 1.00
C GLU A 198 -6.84 18.20 1.92
N LEU A 199 -5.83 18.18 2.79
CA LEU A 199 -5.75 17.24 3.90
C LEU A 199 -5.92 17.98 5.21
N TYR A 200 -6.63 17.36 6.12
CA TYR A 200 -6.99 17.92 7.42
C TYR A 200 -6.24 17.21 8.54
N ARG A 201 -5.92 17.96 9.59
CA ARG A 201 -5.46 17.43 10.86
C ARG A 201 -6.26 18.03 12.00
N PHE A 202 -6.90 17.20 12.81
CA PHE A 202 -7.56 17.64 14.02
C PHE A 202 -6.55 18.19 15.04
N LYS A 203 -6.84 19.34 15.62
CA LYS A 203 -6.06 19.93 16.72
C LYS A 203 -6.75 19.76 18.05
N ALA A 204 -7.97 20.30 18.14
CA ALA A 204 -8.74 20.39 19.36
C ALA A 204 -10.18 20.80 19.04
N TYR A 205 -11.03 20.78 20.06
CA TYR A 205 -12.34 21.45 20.01
C TYR A 205 -12.23 22.89 20.50
N ILE A 206 -12.81 23.83 19.77
CA ILE A 206 -12.90 25.22 20.21
C ILE A 206 -13.84 25.28 21.41
N ASN A 207 -13.37 25.82 22.54
CA ASN A 207 -14.12 25.89 23.79
C ASN A 207 -14.68 24.53 24.29
N ASN A 208 -14.04 23.40 23.92
CA ASN A 208 -14.52 22.04 24.18
C ASN A 208 -15.89 21.71 23.55
N ASP A 209 -16.30 22.43 22.50
CA ASP A 209 -17.52 22.11 21.75
C ASP A 209 -17.21 21.09 20.63
N PRO A 210 -17.76 19.86 20.68
CA PRO A 210 -17.53 18.84 19.68
C PRO A 210 -18.04 19.22 18.27
N LEU A 211 -18.89 20.24 18.16
CA LEU A 211 -19.41 20.74 16.90
C LEU A 211 -18.53 21.83 16.28
N LEU A 212 -17.49 22.29 16.98
CA LEU A 212 -16.56 23.32 16.52
C LEU A 212 -15.12 22.80 16.55
N PRO A 213 -14.76 21.90 15.63
CA PRO A 213 -13.39 21.40 15.54
C PRO A 213 -12.45 22.50 15.04
N ASP A 214 -11.32 22.66 15.72
CA ASP A 214 -10.14 23.35 15.20
C ASP A 214 -9.26 22.33 14.47
N TYR A 215 -8.84 22.67 13.27
CA TYR A 215 -8.05 21.81 12.41
C TYR A 215 -7.07 22.63 11.57
N ASP A 216 -5.97 21.99 11.21
CA ASP A 216 -5.06 22.51 10.21
C ASP A 216 -5.37 21.91 8.85
N THR A 217 -4.96 22.64 7.81
CA THR A 217 -4.99 22.16 6.44
C THR A 217 -3.60 22.19 5.82
N ILE A 218 -3.37 21.20 4.98
CA ILE A 218 -2.33 21.23 3.95
C ILE A 218 -2.96 20.85 2.61
N ARG A 219 -2.26 21.09 1.52
CA ARG A 219 -2.77 20.84 0.17
C ARG A 219 -1.82 19.92 -0.60
N ILE A 220 -2.39 18.97 -1.33
CA ILE A 220 -1.71 18.19 -2.35
C ILE A 220 -2.26 18.58 -3.72
N GLU A 221 -1.38 18.93 -4.65
CA GLU A 221 -1.70 19.27 -6.04
C GLU A 221 -0.89 18.40 -7.00
N ASN A 222 -1.46 18.09 -8.17
CA ASN A 222 -0.83 17.25 -9.19
C ASN A 222 -0.31 15.92 -8.61
N GLY A 223 -1.05 15.34 -7.65
CA GLY A 223 -0.65 14.11 -6.99
C GLY A 223 -0.76 12.94 -7.95
N VAL A 224 0.34 12.22 -8.17
CA VAL A 224 0.39 11.00 -8.96
C VAL A 224 0.94 9.89 -8.08
N PHE A 225 0.14 8.86 -7.85
CA PHE A 225 0.55 7.67 -7.12
C PHE A 225 0.47 6.45 -8.04
N LYS A 226 1.59 5.77 -8.22
CA LYS A 226 1.69 4.46 -8.85
C LYS A 226 1.92 3.43 -7.76
N GLY A 227 1.15 2.36 -7.78
CA GLY A 227 1.37 1.28 -6.84
C GLY A 227 0.51 0.08 -7.12
N TRP A 228 0.46 -0.79 -6.12
CA TRP A 228 -0.19 -2.08 -6.24
C TRP A 228 -0.97 -2.45 -4.98
N ILE A 229 -1.97 -3.32 -5.15
CA ILE A 229 -2.73 -3.92 -4.06
C ILE A 229 -2.72 -5.44 -4.25
N LYS A 230 -2.25 -6.15 -3.22
CA LYS A 230 -2.30 -7.61 -3.16
C LYS A 230 -3.65 -8.07 -2.61
N ARG A 231 -4.20 -9.10 -3.24
CA ARG A 231 -5.35 -9.86 -2.74
C ARG A 231 -4.92 -11.01 -1.83
#